data_AF-A0A2J0N5R5-F1
#
_entry.id   AF-A0A2J0N5R5-F1
#
_cell.length_a   1.000
_cell.length_b   1.000
_cell.length_c   1.000
_cell.angle_alpha   90.00
_cell.angle_beta   90.00
_cell.angle_gamma   90.00
#
_symmetry.space_group_name_H-M   'P 1'
#
loop_
_entity.id
_entity.type
_entity.pdbx_description
1 polymer ?
#
loop_
_entity_poly.entity_id
_entity_poly.type
_entity_poly.pdbx_seq_one_letter_code
_entity_poly.pdbx_strand_id
1 'polypeptide(L)'
;IATSLAKGELERTARLSFAGVVSQNAGSPVSFGGNFTNYSWQIVVSAVPVAIASDPGMAQYKQVESRVTNPMVGDISLKTIVTNN
;
A
#
# COMPACT_ATOMS: atom_id res chain seq x y z
N ILE A 1 7.99 12.71 -7.20
CA ILE A 1 6.58 12.97 -6.80
C ILE A 1 5.83 11.67 -6.53
N ALA A 2 5.63 10.79 -7.52
CA ALA A 2 4.93 9.51 -7.31
C ALA A 2 5.53 8.67 -6.16
N THR A 3 6.86 8.61 -6.02
CA THR A 3 7.51 7.90 -4.90
C THR A 3 7.16 8.51 -3.55
N SER A 4 7.12 9.85 -3.47
CA SER A 4 6.75 10.58 -2.25
C SER A 4 5.28 10.35 -1.88
N LEU A 5 4.39 10.35 -2.88
CA LEU A 5 2.97 10.04 -2.68
C LEU A 5 2.78 8.58 -2.22
N ALA A 6 3.46 7.64 -2.88
CA ALA A 6 3.41 6.22 -2.51
C ALA A 6 3.94 6.00 -1.09
N LYS A 7 5.04 6.67 -0.72
CA LYS A 7 5.60 6.64 0.63
C LYS A 7 4.61 7.22 1.65
N GLY A 8 3.96 8.34 1.34
CA GLY A 8 2.95 8.94 2.21
C GLY A 8 1.78 7.99 2.50
N GLU A 9 1.24 7.33 1.47
CA GLU A 9 0.16 6.34 1.65
C GLU A 9 0.63 5.09 2.40
N LEU A 10 1.87 4.66 2.19
CA LEU A 10 2.46 3.53 2.92
C LEU A 10 2.62 3.87 4.41
N GLU A 11 3.14 5.05 4.73
CA GLU A 11 3.30 5.53 6.11
C GLU A 11 1.94 5.74 6.79
N ARG A 12 0.94 6.27 6.07
CA ARG A 12 -0.43 6.42 6.59
C ARG A 12 -1.01 5.06 6.95
N THR A 13 -0.85 4.07 6.07
CA THR A 13 -1.35 2.71 6.30
C THR A 13 -0.62 2.03 7.46
N ALA A 14 0.70 2.18 7.55
CA ALA A 14 1.51 1.59 8.61
C ALA A 14 1.22 2.18 10.01
N ARG A 15 0.58 3.36 10.10
CA ARG A 15 0.12 3.97 11.36
C ARG A 15 -1.23 3.44 11.85
N LEU A 16 -1.94 2.66 11.04
CA LEU A 16 -3.20 2.03 11.46
C LEU A 16 -2.91 0.88 12.44
N SER A 17 -3.91 0.51 13.24
CA SER A 17 -3.84 -0.76 13.98
C SER A 17 -3.72 -1.92 13.00
N PHE A 18 -3.10 -3.03 13.42
CA PHE A 18 -2.91 -4.20 12.56
C PHE A 18 -4.23 -4.68 11.92
N ALA A 19 -5.33 -4.66 12.67
CA ALA A 19 -6.67 -4.99 12.17
C ALA A 19 -7.18 -3.99 11.12
N GLY A 20 -6.83 -2.70 11.23
CA GLY A 20 -7.19 -1.65 10.29
C GLY A 20 -6.36 -1.62 9.00
N VAL A 21 -5.23 -2.32 8.95
CA VAL A 21 -4.44 -2.49 7.73
C VAL A 21 -5.17 -3.44 6.77
N VAL A 22 -5.86 -2.85 5.81
CA VAL A 22 -6.64 -3.53 4.77
C VAL A 22 -6.39 -2.91 3.40
N SER A 23 -6.69 -3.65 2.33
CA SER A 23 -6.63 -3.12 0.97
C SER A 23 -7.59 -1.95 0.80
N GLN A 24 -7.17 -0.93 0.04
CA GLN A 24 -7.97 0.26 -0.25
C GLN A 24 -7.86 0.57 -1.74
N ASN A 25 -9.01 0.82 -2.37
CA ASN A 25 -9.09 1.12 -3.81
C ASN A 25 -8.46 0.04 -4.70
N ALA A 26 -8.29 -1.18 -4.18
CA ALA A 26 -7.75 -2.30 -4.93
C ALA A 26 -8.71 -2.65 -6.07
N GLY A 27 -8.23 -2.55 -7.30
CA GLY A 27 -9.03 -2.78 -8.52
C GLY A 27 -9.75 -1.54 -9.07
N SER A 28 -9.86 -0.46 -8.29
CA SER A 28 -10.36 0.83 -8.75
C SER A 28 -9.57 1.97 -8.12
N PRO A 29 -8.35 2.26 -8.61
CA PRO A 29 -7.49 3.31 -8.05
C PRO A 29 -8.19 4.67 -8.02
N VAL A 30 -7.97 5.42 -6.94
CA VAL A 30 -8.60 6.73 -6.74
C VAL A 30 -7.58 7.84 -6.97
N SER A 31 -7.97 8.90 -7.66
CA SER A 31 -7.08 10.04 -7.90
C SER A 31 -6.78 10.81 -6.60
N PHE A 32 -5.55 11.31 -6.47
CA PHE A 32 -5.24 12.24 -5.39
C PHE A 32 -5.96 13.57 -5.59
N GLY A 33 -6.18 14.31 -4.50
CA GLY A 33 -6.73 15.67 -4.56
C GLY A 33 -5.70 16.74 -4.95
N GLY A 34 -6.21 17.95 -5.21
CA GLY A 34 -5.39 19.15 -5.41
C GLY A 34 -4.47 19.07 -6.64
N ASN A 35 -3.19 19.41 -6.47
CA ASN A 35 -2.21 19.46 -7.56
C ASN A 35 -1.77 18.08 -8.09
N PHE A 36 -2.30 16.98 -7.55
CA PHE A 36 -1.89 15.61 -7.86
C PHE A 36 -3.02 14.77 -8.49
N THR A 37 -4.04 15.38 -9.06
CA THR A 37 -5.21 14.69 -9.67
C THR A 37 -4.87 13.75 -10.82
N ASN A 38 -3.71 13.90 -11.45
CA ASN A 38 -3.19 12.98 -12.47
C ASN A 38 -2.47 11.76 -11.88
N TYR A 39 -2.29 11.69 -10.57
CA TYR A 39 -1.82 10.51 -9.85
C TYR A 39 -3.01 9.80 -9.22
N SER A 40 -3.04 8.47 -9.32
CA SER A 40 -4.04 7.65 -8.62
C SER A 40 -3.36 6.63 -7.72
N TRP A 41 -4.02 6.25 -6.64
CA TRP A 41 -3.44 5.37 -5.62
C TRP A 41 -4.34 4.19 -5.27
N GLN A 42 -3.68 3.14 -4.78
CA GLN A 42 -4.29 1.98 -4.16
C GLN A 42 -3.34 1.38 -3.13
N ILE A 43 -3.92 0.77 -2.10
CA ILE A 43 -3.22 -0.06 -1.12
C ILE A 43 -3.64 -1.51 -1.35
N VAL A 44 -2.67 -2.40 -1.51
CA VAL A 44 -2.89 -3.84 -1.62
C VAL A 44 -2.27 -4.52 -0.41
N VAL A 45 -3.09 -5.24 0.34
CA VAL A 45 -2.65 -6.07 1.47
C VAL A 45 -2.68 -7.53 1.04
N SER A 46 -1.59 -8.24 1.32
CA SER A 46 -1.37 -9.63 0.93
C SER A 46 -0.60 -10.38 2.03
N ALA A 47 -0.62 -11.71 1.97
CA ALA A 47 0.22 -12.52 2.83
C ALA A 47 1.69 -12.23 2.56
N VAL A 48 2.49 -12.19 3.64
CA VAL A 48 3.95 -12.09 3.51
C VAL A 48 4.47 -13.36 2.81
N PRO A 49 5.41 -13.24 1.86
CA PRO A 49 6.03 -14.40 1.24
C PRO A 49 6.64 -15.36 2.29
N VAL A 50 6.43 -16.66 2.11
CA VAL A 50 6.89 -17.70 3.05
C VAL A 50 8.42 -17.67 3.26
N ALA A 51 9.18 -17.16 2.29
CA ALA A 51 10.62 -16.95 2.41
C ALA A 51 11.02 -15.91 3.49
N ILE A 52 10.09 -15.07 3.94
CA ILE A 52 10.29 -14.05 4.98
C ILE A 52 9.60 -14.47 6.28
N ALA A 53 8.30 -14.83 6.20
CA ALA A 53 7.51 -15.27 7.36
C ALA A 53 6.39 -16.21 6.93
N SER A 54 6.11 -17.25 7.73
CA SER A 54 5.03 -18.20 7.48
C SER A 54 3.77 -17.80 8.25
N ASP A 55 2.93 -16.96 7.65
CA ASP A 55 1.62 -16.58 8.18
C ASP A 55 0.59 -16.40 7.05
N PRO A 56 0.08 -17.51 6.49
CA PRO A 56 -0.88 -17.47 5.39
C PRO A 56 -2.22 -16.87 5.81
N GLY A 57 -2.54 -16.88 7.11
CA GLY A 57 -3.75 -16.29 7.68
C GLY A 57 -3.65 -14.77 7.89
N MET A 58 -2.47 -14.17 7.70
CA MET A 58 -2.21 -12.75 7.95
C MET A 58 -2.62 -12.30 9.38
N ALA A 59 -2.44 -13.18 10.36
CA ALA A 59 -2.82 -12.94 11.75
C ALA A 59 -1.72 -12.20 12.54
N GLN A 60 -0.48 -12.32 12.11
CA GLN A 60 0.73 -11.77 12.73
C GLN A 60 1.49 -10.84 11.77
N TYR A 61 1.41 -11.10 10.46
CA TYR A 61 2.15 -10.37 9.45
C TYR A 61 1.27 -10.04 8.24
N LYS A 62 1.39 -8.80 7.74
CA LYS A 62 0.77 -8.36 6.50
C LYS A 62 1.81 -7.71 5.61
N GLN A 63 1.87 -8.11 4.34
CA GLN A 63 2.61 -7.36 3.33
C GLN A 63 1.68 -6.27 2.78
N VAL A 64 2.11 -5.02 2.93
CA VAL A 64 1.39 -3.85 2.43
C VAL A 64 2.13 -3.31 1.23
N GLU A 65 1.42 -3.12 0.14
CA GLU A 65 1.93 -2.52 -1.10
C GLU A 65 1.16 -1.23 -1.39
N SER A 66 1.87 -0.11 -1.45
CA SER A 66 1.35 1.18 -1.92
C SER A 66 1.69 1.35 -3.39
N ARG A 67 0.67 1.48 -4.24
CA ARG A 67 0.84 1.69 -5.67
C ARG A 67 0.32 3.07 -6.04
N VAL A 68 1.13 3.82 -6.78
CA VAL A 68 0.77 5.12 -7.34
C VAL A 68 1.02 5.10 -8.85
N THR A 69 -0.04 5.38 -9.61
CA THR A 69 -0.05 5.39 -11.07
C THR A 69 -0.16 6.81 -11.58
N ASN A 70 0.60 7.15 -12.62
CA ASN A 70 0.44 8.37 -13.39
C ASN A 70 0.48 8.04 -14.90
N PRO A 71 -0.50 8.45 -15.71
CA PRO A 71 -0.54 8.11 -17.14
C PRO A 71 0.69 8.54 -17.95
N MET A 72 1.41 9.58 -17.50
CA MET A 72 2.57 10.12 -18.21
C MET A 72 3.91 9.60 -17.68
N VAL A 73 3.97 9.19 -16.40
CA VAL A 73 5.22 8.82 -15.71
C VAL A 73 5.30 7.31 -15.43
N GLY A 74 4.17 6.61 -15.49
CA GLY A 74 4.06 5.18 -15.20
C GLY A 74 3.70 4.89 -13.75
N ASP A 75 4.02 3.67 -13.31
CA ASP A 75 3.62 3.12 -12.03
C ASP A 75 4.79 3.05 -11.04
N ILE A 76 4.51 3.38 -9.79
CA ILE A 76 5.42 3.17 -8.66
C ILE A 76 4.74 2.26 -7.65
N SER A 77 5.49 1.27 -7.16
CA SER A 77 5.06 0.37 -6.10
C SER A 77 6.11 0.35 -4.99
N LEU A 78 5.65 0.52 -3.74
CA LEU A 78 6.47 0.40 -2.54
C LEU A 78 5.84 -0.65 -1.61
N LYS A 79 6.68 -1.55 -1.07
CA LYS A 79 6.23 -2.64 -0.19
C LYS A 79 6.84 -2.51 1.19
N THR A 80 6.07 -2.90 2.21
CA THR A 80 6.56 -3.08 3.58
C THR A 80 5.82 -4.22 4.26
N ILE A 81 6.29 -4.61 5.45
CA ILE A 81 5.64 -5.59 6.31
C ILE A 81 5.17 -4.88 7.57
N VAL A 82 3.92 -5.11 7.93
CA VAL A 82 3.33 -4.68 9.21
C VAL A 82 3.17 -5.90 10.11
N THR A 83 3.54 -5.77 11.38
CA THR A 83 3.45 -6.82 12.39
C THR A 83 2.32 -6.54 13.38
N ASN A 84 1.74 -7.60 13.92
CA ASN A 84 0.77 -7.56 15.02
C ASN A 84 1.54 -7.61 16.35
N ASN A 85 2.02 -6.45 16.83
CA ASN A 85 2.71 -6.35 18.12
C ASN A 85 1.74 -6.08 19.26
#